data_AF-A0A414REP3-F1
#
_entry.id   AF-A0A414REP3-F1
#
_cell.length_a   1.000
_cell.length_b   1.000
_cell.length_c   1.000
_cell.angle_alpha   90.00
_cell.angle_beta   90.00
_cell.angle_gamma   90.00
#
_symmetry.space_group_name_H-M   'P 1'
#
loop_
_entity.id
_entity.type
_entity.pdbx_description
1 polymer ?
#
loop_
_entity_poly.entity_id
_entity_poly.type
_entity_poly.pdbx_seq_one_letter_code
_entity_poly.pdbx_strand_id
1 'polypeptide(L)'
;MKGVTKYMKNLVTDDLFYVCIVIEFVARSTHNHVRDIVNRLSDDDVAHQIKAAPVNHCLSMEQVCDEWIEDYLRCSYEEGYVLN
;
A
#
# COMPACT_ATOMS: atom_id res chain seq x y z
N MET A 1 -24.75 -13.22 -10.81
CA MET A 1 -24.07 -12.68 -12.00
C MET A 1 -23.22 -13.79 -12.63
N LYS A 2 -23.62 -14.37 -13.77
CA LYS A 2 -22.86 -15.46 -14.43
C LYS A 2 -21.71 -14.98 -15.33
N GLY A 3 -21.66 -13.69 -15.68
CA GLY A 3 -20.64 -13.11 -16.57
C GLY A 3 -19.37 -12.59 -15.89
N VAL A 4 -19.45 -12.20 -14.62
CA VAL A 4 -18.32 -11.59 -13.87
C VAL A 4 -17.23 -12.61 -13.55
N THR A 5 -17.61 -13.87 -13.34
CA THR A 5 -16.71 -14.98 -13.01
C THR A 5 -15.64 -15.24 -14.08
N LYS A 6 -15.88 -14.82 -15.33
CA LYS A 6 -14.91 -14.92 -16.43
C LYS A 6 -13.71 -13.97 -16.26
N TYR A 7 -13.90 -12.85 -15.56
CA TYR A 7 -12.90 -11.78 -15.38
C TYR A 7 -12.32 -11.72 -13.95
N MET A 8 -12.87 -12.46 -12.98
CA MET A 8 -12.28 -12.63 -11.64
C MET A 8 -11.07 -13.59 -11.64
N LYS A 9 -10.23 -13.57 -12.68
CA LYS A 9 -9.04 -14.43 -12.73
C LYS A 9 -7.94 -13.79 -11.90
N ASN A 10 -7.73 -14.36 -10.71
CA ASN A 10 -6.70 -14.07 -9.72
C ASN A 10 -6.80 -12.71 -9.03
N LEU A 11 -7.89 -12.50 -8.28
CA LEU A 11 -8.05 -11.40 -7.32
C LEU A 11 -6.84 -11.28 -6.38
N VAL A 12 -6.29 -12.41 -5.91
CA VAL A 12 -5.08 -12.44 -5.08
C VAL A 12 -3.86 -11.85 -5.78
N THR A 13 -3.75 -12.00 -7.10
CA THR A 13 -2.65 -11.39 -7.89
C THR A 13 -2.88 -9.90 -8.10
N ASP A 14 -4.11 -9.47 -8.35
CA ASP A 14 -4.46 -8.06 -8.51
C ASP A 14 -4.26 -7.27 -7.20
N ASP A 15 -4.66 -7.86 -6.07
CA ASP A 15 -4.49 -7.28 -4.74
C ASP A 15 -3.01 -7.16 -4.36
N LEU A 16 -2.21 -8.19 -4.62
CA LEU A 16 -0.77 -8.14 -4.42
C LEU A 16 -0.13 -7.05 -5.29
N PHE A 17 -0.53 -6.95 -6.56
CA PHE A 17 0.00 -5.93 -7.47
C PHE A 17 -0.38 -4.52 -7.02
N TYR A 18 -1.61 -4.32 -6.54
CA TYR A 18 -2.05 -3.07 -5.95
C TYR A 18 -1.22 -2.68 -4.74
N VAL A 19 -1.00 -3.60 -3.79
CA VAL A 19 -0.15 -3.35 -2.62
C VAL A 19 1.27 -2.95 -3.04
N CYS A 20 1.85 -3.59 -4.05
CA CYS A 20 3.15 -3.18 -4.61
C CYS A 20 3.13 -1.76 -5.19
N ILE A 21 2.05 -1.36 -5.88
CA ILE A 21 1.89 0.00 -6.40
C ILE A 21 1.78 1.01 -5.24
N VAL A 22 1.04 0.68 -4.18
CA VAL A 22 0.92 1.55 -3.00
C VAL A 22 2.29 1.73 -2.34
N ILE A 23 3.09 0.67 -2.17
CA ILE A 23 4.45 0.74 -1.63
C ILE A 23 5.34 1.67 -2.49
N GLU A 24 5.32 1.51 -3.81
CA GLU A 24 6.06 2.37 -4.75
C GLU A 24 5.61 3.83 -4.65
N PHE A 25 4.29 4.07 -4.59
CA PHE A 25 3.72 5.41 -4.50
C PHE A 25 4.11 6.08 -3.18
N VAL A 26 3.96 5.37 -2.06
CA VAL A 26 4.40 5.84 -0.73
C VAL A 26 5.90 6.15 -0.76
N ALA A 27 6.74 5.26 -1.28
CA ALA A 27 8.18 5.51 -1.38
C ALA A 27 8.48 6.81 -2.14
N ARG A 28 7.81 7.06 -3.26
CA ARG A 28 7.99 8.29 -4.05
C ARG A 28 7.47 9.54 -3.35
N SER A 29 6.26 9.49 -2.79
CA SER A 29 5.64 10.62 -2.06
C SER A 29 6.47 11.04 -0.85
N THR A 30 7.16 10.07 -0.27
CA THR A 30 7.98 10.23 0.92
C THR A 30 9.48 10.41 0.61
N HIS A 31 9.88 10.33 -0.67
CA HIS A 31 11.28 10.46 -1.13
C HIS A 31 12.23 9.36 -0.58
N ASN A 32 11.74 8.13 -0.45
CA ASN A 32 12.52 6.94 -0.08
C ASN A 32 12.75 6.00 -1.26
N HIS A 33 13.62 5.01 -1.06
CA HIS A 33 13.56 3.79 -1.86
C HIS A 33 12.46 2.84 -1.36
N VAL A 34 11.91 2.04 -2.28
CA VAL A 34 10.94 0.98 -1.97
C VAL A 34 11.39 0.07 -0.84
N ARG A 35 12.69 -0.30 -0.83
CA ARG A 35 13.27 -1.15 0.21
C ARG A 35 13.10 -0.55 1.60
N ASP A 36 13.18 0.77 1.72
CA ASP A 36 13.07 1.46 3.01
C ASP A 36 11.64 1.35 3.53
N ILE A 37 10.64 1.48 2.65
CA ILE A 37 9.22 1.25 3.00
C ILE A 37 8.97 -0.21 3.38
N VAL A 38 9.42 -1.17 2.56
CA VAL A 38 9.22 -2.60 2.83
C VAL A 38 9.87 -3.03 4.15
N ASN A 39 11.06 -2.52 4.48
CA ASN A 39 11.76 -2.86 5.73
C ASN A 39 11.04 -2.33 6.99
N ARG A 40 10.09 -1.40 6.85
CA ARG A 40 9.31 -0.85 7.96
C ARG A 40 8.00 -1.61 8.18
N LEU A 41 7.56 -2.39 7.20
CA LEU A 41 6.38 -3.25 7.31
C LEU A 41 6.78 -4.60 7.88
N SER A 42 6.07 -5.04 8.91
CA SER A 42 6.13 -6.44 9.36
C SER A 42 5.35 -7.35 8.40
N ASP A 43 5.56 -8.66 8.49
CA ASP A 43 4.78 -9.64 7.72
C ASP A 43 3.27 -9.50 7.99
N ASP A 44 2.89 -9.16 9.23
CA ASP A 44 1.49 -8.92 9.63
C ASP A 44 0.92 -7.66 8.97
N ASP A 45 1.72 -6.60 8.83
CA ASP A 45 1.32 -5.38 8.13
C ASP A 45 1.08 -5.67 6.64
N VAL A 46 2.00 -6.41 6.00
CA VAL A 46 1.84 -6.80 4.58
C VAL A 46 0.59 -7.66 4.41
N ALA A 47 0.35 -8.62 5.30
CA ALA A 47 -0.84 -9.46 5.27
C ALA A 47 -2.13 -8.64 5.47
N HIS A 48 -2.11 -7.67 6.37
CA HIS A 48 -3.22 -6.73 6.58
C HIS A 48 -3.51 -5.94 5.30
N GLN A 49 -2.48 -5.39 4.66
CA GLN A 49 -2.63 -4.58 3.45
C GLN A 49 -3.15 -5.38 2.26
N ILE A 50 -2.68 -6.62 2.06
CA ILE A 50 -3.22 -7.51 1.02
C ILE A 50 -4.70 -7.82 1.29
N LYS A 51 -5.08 -8.02 2.56
CA LYS A 51 -6.48 -8.25 2.94
C LYS A 51 -7.37 -7.02 2.74
N ALA A 52 -6.81 -5.82 2.89
CA ALA A 52 -7.51 -4.55 2.70
C ALA A 52 -7.57 -4.09 1.23
N ALA A 53 -6.67 -4.57 0.37
CA ALA A 53 -6.62 -4.19 -1.05
C ALA A 53 -7.98 -4.27 -1.78
N PRO A 54 -8.80 -5.33 -1.65
CA PRO A 54 -10.11 -5.42 -2.30
C PRO A 54 -11.04 -4.22 -2.06
N VAL A 55 -10.96 -3.62 -0.87
CA VAL A 55 -11.77 -2.45 -0.52
C VAL A 55 -11.08 -1.15 -0.90
N ASN A 56 -9.75 -1.10 -0.87
CA ASN A 56 -8.99 0.13 -1.14
C ASN A 56 -8.85 0.45 -2.64
N HIS A 57 -9.13 -0.49 -3.55
CA HIS A 57 -9.19 -0.20 -5.00
C HIS A 57 -10.21 0.89 -5.37
N CYS A 58 -11.19 1.18 -4.51
CA CYS A 58 -12.18 2.23 -4.77
C CYS A 58 -11.76 3.62 -4.26
N LEU A 59 -10.67 3.71 -3.51
CA LEU A 59 -10.14 4.96 -2.97
C LEU A 59 -9.09 5.57 -3.91
N SER A 60 -8.81 6.86 -3.74
CA SER A 60 -7.70 7.49 -4.45
C SER A 60 -6.36 6.99 -3.89
N MET A 61 -5.36 6.87 -4.76
CA MET A 61 -4.01 6.47 -4.35
C MET A 61 -3.41 7.45 -3.32
N GLU A 62 -3.72 8.74 -3.44
CA GLU A 62 -3.28 9.78 -2.51
C GLU A 62 -3.85 9.56 -1.11
N GLN A 63 -5.16 9.30 -0.99
CA GLN A 63 -5.78 9.03 0.32
C GLN A 63 -5.16 7.79 0.98
N VAL A 64 -5.02 6.69 0.22
CA VAL A 64 -4.44 5.44 0.76
C VAL A 64 -2.98 5.65 1.16
N CYS A 65 -2.24 6.46 0.39
CA CYS A 65 -0.87 6.83 0.71
C CYS A 65 -0.77 7.60 2.03
N ASP A 66 -1.61 8.62 2.23
CA ASP A 66 -1.61 9.41 3.46
C ASP A 66 -1.93 8.56 4.69
N GLU A 67 -2.93 7.67 4.59
CA GLU A 67 -3.28 6.72 5.64
C GLU A 67 -2.11 5.77 5.96
N TRP A 68 -1.45 5.22 4.94
CA TRP A 68 -0.28 4.34 5.14
C TRP A 68 0.86 5.05 5.87
N ILE A 69 1.10 6.31 5.52
CA ILE A 69 2.16 7.07 6.14
C ILE A 69 1.84 7.38 7.61
N GLU A 70 0.58 7.69 7.91
CA GLU A 70 0.12 7.91 9.28
C GLU A 70 0.17 6.63 10.14
N ASP A 71 -0.26 5.50 9.60
CA ASP A 71 -0.42 4.25 10.37
C ASP A 71 0.89 3.47 10.54
N TYR A 72 1.75 3.42 9.51
CA TYR A 72 2.92 2.52 9.48
C TYR A 72 4.26 3.25 9.51
N LEU A 73 4.30 4.53 9.18
CA LEU A 73 5.56 5.24 8.91
C LEU A 73 5.78 6.46 9.84
N ARG A 74 4.90 6.71 10.81
CA ARG A 74 4.88 7.92 11.66
C ARG A 74 5.93 7.94 12.79
N CYS A 75 7.19 7.65 12.47
CA CYS A 75 8.35 8.05 13.30
C CYS A 75 9.03 9.35 12.80
N SER A 76 8.54 9.98 11.72
CA SER A 76 9.26 11.08 11.03
C SER A 76 8.42 12.34 10.71
N TYR A 77 7.11 12.36 11.03
CA TYR A 77 6.20 13.42 10.54
C TYR A 77 6.26 14.74 11.30
N GLU A 78 6.73 14.74 12.56
CA GLU A 78 6.77 15.97 13.37
C GLU A 78 8.04 16.82 13.15
N GLU A 79 9.04 16.34 12.39
CA GLU A 79 10.29 17.08 12.14
C GLU A 79 10.60 17.39 10.66
N GLY A 80 9.61 17.27 9.77
CA GLY A 80 9.73 17.70 8.38
C GLY A 80 10.60 16.78 7.53
N TYR A 81 9.97 15.77 6.91
CA TYR A 81 10.54 14.92 5.87
C TYR A 81 11.96 14.41 6.15
N VAL A 82 12.17 13.53 7.13
CA VAL A 82 13.38 12.71 7.10
C VAL A 82 13.08 11.23 7.14
N LEU A 83 13.47 10.64 6.02
CA LEU A 83 13.29 9.28 5.60
C LEU A 83 14.65 8.94 5.03
N ASN A 84 15.38 8.10 5.78
CA ASN A 84 16.77 7.75 5.48
C ASN A 84 16.89 6.98 4.16
#